data_AF-A0A954F9P8-F1
#
_entry.id   AF-A0A954F9P8-F1
#
_cell.length_a   1.000
_cell.length_b   1.000
_cell.length_c   1.000
_cell.angle_alpha   90.00
_cell.angle_beta   90.00
_cell.angle_gamma   90.00
#
_symmetry.space_group_name_H-M   'P 1'
#
loop_
_entity.id
_entity.type
_entity.pdbx_description
1 polymer ?
#
loop_
_entity_poly.entity_id
_entity_poly.type
_entity_poly.pdbx_seq_one_letter_code
_entity_poly.pdbx_strand_id
1 'polypeptide(L)'
;MQQHSNSQISFSRPLRKSGKRGGFTLIELLVVIAIIALLIALLLPAVQQARAAARRNQCKNNLKQIGLAFHNIYDTYQKFPPLVAPASPSSITKTGPYQDAVGFTVFNWLLPYVDQGPLYIAAKNNVGTIVGGATVYAHPVPTYLCPSEVSSPNNKGATTNGGANGWAVGNYAANYNFFGNPTKSTTAERLEGNSTMATFTDGSSNTVVFSERYGTCGTSGIPNSSSTYGNLWSDSNSVWRPVFCINQYSQTPGSTGYTTCLTPQILPDWINGCESRRVQSPHAGGIHVCLGDGSVRMIGGSVDAGLWANLCNPTDGQTLGEF
;
A
#
# COMPACT_ATOMS: atom_id res chain seq x y z
N MET A 1 47.10 -42.83 -84.72
CA MET A 1 46.36 -43.29 -83.52
C MET A 1 46.94 -42.55 -82.32
N GLN A 2 46.07 -42.04 -81.45
CA GLN A 2 46.30 -41.29 -80.20
C GLN A 2 46.73 -39.82 -80.30
N GLN A 3 45.86 -38.93 -79.80
CA GLN A 3 46.17 -37.84 -78.86
C GLN A 3 44.87 -37.12 -78.41
N HIS A 4 44.75 -36.86 -77.11
CA HIS A 4 44.15 -35.70 -76.43
C HIS A 4 44.25 -35.99 -74.91
N SER A 5 45.36 -35.63 -74.26
CA SER A 5 45.65 -34.35 -73.58
C SER A 5 44.66 -34.03 -72.45
N ASN A 6 45.06 -34.37 -71.22
CA ASN A 6 44.33 -34.09 -69.98
C ASN A 6 45.08 -32.97 -69.25
N SER A 7 44.55 -31.73 -69.26
CA SER A 7 45.14 -30.60 -68.55
C SER A 7 44.66 -30.57 -67.10
N GLN A 8 45.58 -30.73 -66.13
CA GLN A 8 45.28 -30.49 -64.72
C GLN A 8 45.37 -28.99 -64.41
N ILE A 9 44.26 -28.41 -63.95
CA ILE A 9 44.19 -27.04 -63.44
C ILE A 9 44.50 -27.08 -61.94
N SER A 10 45.64 -26.51 -61.56
CA SER A 10 46.08 -26.33 -60.17
C SER A 10 45.44 -25.07 -59.56
N PHE A 11 44.60 -25.23 -58.53
CA PHE A 11 44.10 -24.12 -57.72
C PHE A 11 45.11 -23.72 -56.63
N SER A 12 45.75 -22.56 -56.80
CA SER A 12 46.62 -21.94 -55.80
C SER A 12 45.80 -21.30 -54.67
N ARG A 13 45.92 -21.81 -53.44
CA ARG A 13 45.33 -21.23 -52.22
C ARG A 13 46.06 -19.92 -51.87
N PRO A 14 45.37 -18.77 -51.66
CA PRO A 14 46.04 -17.56 -51.20
C PRO A 14 46.47 -17.71 -49.73
N LEU A 15 47.73 -17.34 -49.44
CA LEU A 15 48.31 -17.31 -48.10
C LEU A 15 47.57 -16.29 -47.23
N ARG A 16 46.93 -16.76 -46.14
CA ARG A 16 46.32 -15.91 -45.12
C ARG A 16 47.42 -15.11 -44.41
N LYS A 17 47.48 -13.79 -44.64
CA LYS A 17 48.36 -12.88 -43.88
C LYS A 17 48.11 -13.08 -42.39
N SER A 18 49.10 -13.61 -41.67
CA SER A 18 49.13 -13.65 -40.21
C SER A 18 49.27 -12.22 -39.69
N GLY A 19 48.15 -11.60 -39.31
CA GLY A 19 48.18 -10.36 -38.56
C GLY A 19 48.84 -10.65 -37.20
N LYS A 20 49.91 -9.91 -36.88
CA LYS A 20 50.54 -9.97 -35.54
C LYS A 20 49.45 -9.71 -34.51
N ARG A 21 49.09 -10.71 -33.71
CA ARG A 21 48.20 -10.54 -32.57
C ARG A 21 48.97 -9.72 -31.53
N GLY A 22 48.55 -8.48 -31.28
CA GLY A 22 49.09 -7.69 -30.17
C GLY A 22 48.77 -8.41 -28.86
N GLY A 23 49.79 -8.70 -28.05
CA GLY A 23 49.61 -9.19 -26.69
C GLY A 23 49.17 -8.02 -25.81
N PHE A 24 48.17 -8.26 -24.96
CA PHE A 24 47.68 -7.26 -24.01
C PHE A 24 48.71 -7.08 -22.88
N THR A 25 49.11 -5.85 -22.60
CA THR A 25 50.03 -5.57 -21.49
C THR A 25 49.29 -5.61 -20.16
N LEU A 26 49.98 -5.99 -19.08
CA LEU A 26 49.43 -5.99 -17.73
C LEU A 26 48.87 -4.60 -17.34
N ILE A 27 49.52 -3.53 -17.80
CA ILE A 27 49.12 -2.14 -17.56
C ILE A 27 47.78 -1.84 -18.23
N GLU A 28 47.58 -2.23 -19.49
CA GLU A 28 46.31 -2.03 -20.19
C GLU A 28 45.15 -2.73 -19.48
N LEU A 29 45.39 -3.93 -18.92
CA LEU A 29 44.38 -4.64 -18.14
C LEU A 29 44.05 -3.93 -16.84
N LEU A 30 45.07 -3.47 -16.12
CA LEU A 30 44.89 -2.73 -14.86
C LEU A 30 44.11 -1.43 -15.08
N VAL A 31 44.38 -0.70 -16.17
CA VAL A 31 43.65 0.55 -16.48
C VAL A 31 42.18 0.26 -16.78
N VAL A 32 41.88 -0.78 -17.57
CA VAL A 32 40.50 -1.14 -17.91
C VAL A 32 39.70 -1.53 -16.66
N ILE A 33 40.26 -2.38 -15.80
CA ILE A 33 39.56 -2.75 -14.56
C ILE A 33 39.38 -1.56 -13.62
N ALA A 34 40.34 -0.63 -13.57
CA ALA A 34 40.24 0.59 -12.76
C ALA A 34 39.10 1.51 -13.24
N ILE A 35 38.97 1.67 -14.57
CA ILE A 35 37.87 2.45 -15.15
C ILE A 35 36.52 1.78 -14.87
N ILE A 36 36.40 0.46 -15.06
CA ILE A 36 35.16 -0.28 -14.77
C ILE A 36 34.78 -0.17 -13.29
N ALA A 37 35.75 -0.34 -12.39
CA ALA A 37 35.53 -0.22 -10.95
C ALA A 37 35.03 1.19 -10.57
N LEU A 38 35.62 2.24 -11.14
CA LEU A 38 35.17 3.62 -10.95
C LEU A 38 33.75 3.84 -11.48
N LEU A 39 33.43 3.34 -12.68
CA LEU A 39 32.09 3.45 -13.24
C LEU A 39 31.05 2.74 -12.38
N ILE A 40 31.33 1.52 -11.92
CA ILE A 40 30.42 0.77 -11.03
C ILE A 40 30.24 1.51 -9.70
N ALA A 41 31.31 2.05 -9.12
CA ALA A 41 31.26 2.79 -7.87
C ALA A 41 30.35 4.04 -7.97
N LEU A 42 30.32 4.70 -9.13
CA LEU A 42 29.45 5.85 -9.38
C LEU A 42 28.02 5.46 -9.76
N LEU A 43 27.84 4.34 -10.47
CA LEU A 43 26.53 3.87 -10.94
C LEU A 43 25.70 3.18 -9.85
N LEU A 44 26.34 2.44 -8.92
CA LEU A 44 25.61 1.67 -7.92
C LEU A 44 24.75 2.57 -7.00
N PRO A 45 25.25 3.69 -6.43
CA PRO A 45 24.42 4.60 -5.63
C PRO A 45 23.26 5.19 -6.45
N ALA A 46 23.51 5.56 -7.70
CA ALA A 46 22.51 6.14 -8.58
C ALA A 46 21.37 5.17 -8.91
N VAL A 47 21.70 3.91 -9.22
CA VAL A 47 20.70 2.86 -9.49
C VAL A 47 19.83 2.59 -8.27
N GLN A 48 20.39 2.60 -7.05
CA GLN A 48 19.61 2.39 -5.84
C GLN A 48 18.68 3.57 -5.53
N GLN A 49 19.14 4.81 -5.74
CA GLN A 49 18.30 6.00 -5.61
C GLN A 49 17.14 5.97 -6.61
N ALA A 50 17.41 5.63 -7.87
CA ALA A 50 16.39 5.49 -8.90
C ALA A 50 15.35 4.41 -8.55
N ARG A 51 15.79 3.24 -8.04
CA ARG A 51 14.90 2.17 -7.60
C ARG A 51 14.05 2.60 -6.40
N ALA A 52 14.63 3.29 -5.42
CA ALA A 52 13.89 3.78 -4.26
C ALA A 52 12.83 4.83 -4.66
N ALA A 53 13.17 5.73 -5.60
CA ALA A 53 12.22 6.69 -6.16
C ALA A 53 11.09 5.99 -6.93
N ALA A 54 11.39 4.97 -7.73
CA ALA A 54 10.38 4.19 -8.44
C ALA A 54 9.42 3.48 -7.47
N ARG A 55 9.93 2.85 -6.41
CA ARG A 55 9.07 2.21 -5.39
C ARG A 55 8.20 3.22 -4.65
N ARG A 56 8.72 4.41 -4.34
CA ARG A 56 7.94 5.52 -3.75
C ARG A 56 6.83 5.98 -4.67
N ASN A 57 7.13 6.17 -5.96
CA ASN A 57 6.13 6.54 -6.96
C ASN A 57 5.06 5.45 -7.12
N GLN A 58 5.43 4.17 -7.03
CA GLN A 58 4.46 3.09 -7.03
C GLN A 58 3.51 3.16 -5.82
N CYS A 59 4.02 3.41 -4.61
CA CYS A 59 3.16 3.57 -3.43
C CYS A 59 2.20 4.77 -3.58
N LYS A 60 2.71 5.90 -4.07
CA LYS A 60 1.90 7.08 -4.40
C LYS A 60 0.81 6.76 -5.44
N ASN A 61 1.14 6.03 -6.50
CA ASN A 61 0.21 5.66 -7.56
C ASN A 61 -0.85 4.67 -7.08
N ASN A 62 -0.47 3.71 -6.25
CA ASN A 62 -1.39 2.78 -5.61
C ASN A 62 -2.41 3.52 -4.74
N LEU A 63 -1.95 4.49 -3.94
CA LEU A 63 -2.83 5.36 -3.16
C LEU A 63 -3.75 6.23 -4.06
N LYS A 64 -3.25 6.68 -5.21
CA LYS A 64 -4.07 7.40 -6.21
C LYS A 64 -5.16 6.49 -6.80
N GLN A 65 -4.83 5.23 -7.11
CA GLN A 65 -5.83 4.25 -7.59
C GLN A 65 -6.90 3.98 -6.53
N ILE A 66 -6.53 3.88 -5.26
CA ILE A 66 -7.48 3.76 -4.13
C ILE A 66 -8.40 4.98 -4.07
N GLY A 67 -7.85 6.20 -4.18
CA GLY A 67 -8.65 7.42 -4.21
C GLY A 67 -9.61 7.50 -5.39
N LEU A 68 -9.18 7.08 -6.59
CA LEU A 68 -10.03 7.01 -7.78
C LEU A 68 -11.15 5.97 -7.63
N ALA A 69 -10.82 4.79 -7.11
CA ALA A 69 -11.80 3.74 -6.83
C ALA A 69 -12.89 4.22 -5.88
N PHE A 70 -12.51 4.97 -4.85
CA PHE A 70 -13.43 5.59 -3.91
C PHE A 70 -14.38 6.61 -4.56
N HIS A 71 -13.89 7.44 -5.49
CA HIS A 71 -14.74 8.36 -6.25
C HIS A 71 -15.66 7.64 -7.25
N ASN A 72 -15.17 6.61 -7.94
CA ASN A 72 -16.02 5.80 -8.84
C ASN A 72 -17.20 5.13 -8.11
N ILE A 73 -16.98 4.71 -6.86
CA ILE A 73 -18.06 4.23 -5.99
C ILE A 73 -19.08 5.34 -5.74
N TYR A 74 -18.62 6.53 -5.38
CA TYR A 74 -19.51 7.67 -5.13
C TYR A 74 -20.31 8.05 -6.38
N ASP A 75 -19.69 8.08 -7.55
CA ASP A 75 -20.39 8.36 -8.81
C ASP A 75 -21.50 7.34 -9.09
N THR A 76 -21.25 6.07 -8.77
CA THR A 76 -22.21 4.97 -8.97
C THR A 76 -23.37 5.01 -7.97
N TYR A 77 -23.07 5.20 -6.68
CA TYR A 77 -24.03 4.98 -5.59
C TYR A 77 -24.49 6.25 -4.87
N GLN A 78 -23.88 7.40 -5.18
CA GLN A 78 -24.08 8.69 -4.52
C GLN A 78 -23.90 8.64 -3.00
N LYS A 79 -23.11 7.66 -2.54
CA LYS A 79 -22.78 7.39 -1.13
C LYS A 79 -21.38 6.82 -1.06
N PHE A 80 -20.63 7.25 -0.07
CA PHE A 80 -19.33 6.66 0.21
C PHE A 80 -19.46 5.31 0.92
N PRO A 81 -18.49 4.40 0.75
CA PRO A 81 -18.52 3.11 1.40
C PRO A 81 -18.39 3.25 2.92
N PRO A 82 -18.98 2.33 3.69
CA PRO A 82 -18.79 2.25 5.13
C PRO A 82 -17.32 1.92 5.45
N LEU A 83 -16.84 2.32 6.62
CA LEU A 83 -15.52 1.91 7.10
C LEU A 83 -15.43 0.38 7.20
N VAL A 84 -16.41 -0.21 7.88
CA VAL A 84 -16.51 -1.65 8.15
C VAL A 84 -17.98 -2.08 8.20
N ALA A 85 -18.28 -3.20 7.56
CA ALA A 85 -19.47 -3.99 7.81
C ALA A 85 -19.18 -4.96 8.98
N PRO A 86 -19.99 -4.97 10.06
CA PRO A 86 -19.79 -5.87 11.19
C PRO A 86 -19.71 -7.36 10.80
N ALA A 87 -19.15 -8.18 11.69
CA ALA A 87 -19.15 -9.64 11.54
C ALA A 87 -20.57 -10.20 11.57
N SER A 88 -20.83 -11.26 10.81
CA SER A 88 -22.02 -12.10 11.00
C SER A 88 -22.15 -12.54 12.48
N PRO A 89 -23.35 -12.48 13.09
CA PRO A 89 -24.66 -12.28 12.46
C PRO A 89 -25.08 -10.81 12.29
N SER A 90 -24.26 -9.84 12.69
CA SER A 90 -24.58 -8.42 12.53
C SER A 90 -24.27 -7.96 11.11
N SER A 91 -25.20 -7.23 10.51
CA SER A 91 -25.04 -6.63 9.19
C SER A 91 -25.16 -5.11 9.25
N ILE A 92 -24.79 -4.45 8.15
CA ILE A 92 -25.07 -3.04 7.96
C ILE A 92 -26.59 -2.83 7.98
N THR A 93 -27.05 -2.09 8.98
CA THR A 93 -28.47 -1.80 9.21
C THR A 93 -28.95 -0.59 8.42
N LYS A 94 -28.03 0.26 7.99
CA LYS A 94 -28.34 1.47 7.24
C LYS A 94 -28.84 1.18 5.81
N THR A 95 -29.96 1.80 5.45
CA THR A 95 -30.50 1.73 4.09
C THR A 95 -29.54 2.31 3.04
N GLY A 96 -29.29 1.55 1.99
CA GLY A 96 -28.44 1.95 0.89
C GLY A 96 -27.78 0.77 0.17
N PRO A 97 -26.78 1.03 -0.67
CA PRO A 97 -26.13 0.01 -1.51
C PRO A 97 -25.34 -1.05 -0.72
N TYR A 98 -25.04 -0.79 0.55
CA TYR A 98 -24.27 -1.68 1.43
C TYR A 98 -25.12 -2.36 2.50
N GLN A 99 -26.45 -2.18 2.44
CA GLN A 99 -27.37 -2.79 3.38
C GLN A 99 -27.18 -4.32 3.39
N ASP A 100 -27.29 -4.93 4.57
CA ASP A 100 -27.15 -6.37 4.79
C ASP A 100 -25.74 -6.95 4.54
N ALA A 101 -24.76 -6.10 4.25
CA ALA A 101 -23.38 -6.51 4.16
C ALA A 101 -22.84 -6.96 5.52
N VAL A 102 -21.99 -7.99 5.50
CA VAL A 102 -21.27 -8.50 6.67
C VAL A 102 -19.81 -8.73 6.31
N GLY A 103 -18.92 -8.61 7.30
CA GLY A 103 -17.56 -9.13 7.18
C GLY A 103 -16.63 -8.37 6.23
N PHE A 104 -16.98 -7.15 5.81
CA PHE A 104 -16.25 -6.36 4.81
C PHE A 104 -15.63 -5.11 5.43
N THR A 105 -14.52 -4.65 4.88
CA THR A 105 -13.93 -3.33 5.15
C THR A 105 -14.16 -2.41 3.95
N VAL A 106 -13.81 -1.13 4.09
CA VAL A 106 -13.70 -0.18 2.97
C VAL A 106 -12.96 -0.77 1.75
N PHE A 107 -11.92 -1.58 1.98
CA PHE A 107 -11.10 -2.16 0.91
C PHE A 107 -11.78 -3.30 0.17
N ASN A 108 -12.78 -3.97 0.76
CA ASN A 108 -13.61 -4.93 0.04
C ASN A 108 -14.48 -4.21 -1.00
N TRP A 109 -15.07 -3.07 -0.64
CA TRP A 109 -15.93 -2.28 -1.54
C TRP A 109 -15.18 -1.71 -2.74
N LEU A 110 -13.88 -1.44 -2.58
CA LEU A 110 -13.01 -0.91 -3.62
C LEU A 110 -12.59 -1.96 -4.66
N LEU A 111 -12.67 -3.26 -4.35
CA LEU A 111 -12.16 -4.35 -5.20
C LEU A 111 -12.63 -4.27 -6.67
N PRO A 112 -13.92 -4.04 -6.99
CA PRO A 112 -14.37 -3.92 -8.38
C PRO A 112 -13.74 -2.77 -9.15
N TYR A 113 -13.27 -1.75 -8.44
CA TYR A 113 -12.73 -0.50 -8.99
C TYR A 113 -11.20 -0.44 -8.98
N VAL A 114 -10.54 -1.51 -8.53
CA VAL A 114 -9.08 -1.71 -8.57
C VAL A 114 -8.72 -3.01 -9.31
N ASP A 115 -9.51 -3.36 -10.33
CA ASP A 115 -9.34 -4.55 -11.16
C ASP A 115 -9.36 -5.89 -10.38
N GLN A 116 -10.08 -5.94 -9.26
CA GLN A 116 -10.30 -7.14 -8.44
C GLN A 116 -11.78 -7.56 -8.38
N GLY A 117 -12.56 -7.26 -9.43
CA GLY A 117 -13.97 -7.63 -9.54
C GLY A 117 -14.27 -9.12 -9.29
N PRO A 118 -13.50 -10.09 -9.84
CA PRO A 118 -13.72 -11.51 -9.57
C PRO A 118 -13.58 -11.87 -8.08
N LEU A 119 -12.63 -11.24 -7.37
CA LEU A 119 -12.43 -11.46 -5.93
C LEU A 119 -13.61 -10.95 -5.11
N TYR A 120 -14.14 -9.77 -5.48
CA TYR A 120 -15.34 -9.21 -4.87
C TYR A 120 -16.57 -10.11 -5.02
N ILE A 121 -16.83 -10.58 -6.25
CA ILE A 121 -17.96 -11.49 -6.54
C ILE A 121 -17.82 -12.79 -5.77
N ALA A 122 -16.61 -13.33 -5.68
CA ALA A 122 -16.35 -14.59 -4.99
C ALA A 122 -16.49 -14.48 -3.47
N ALA A 123 -16.22 -13.30 -2.90
CA ALA A 123 -16.38 -13.05 -1.47
C ALA A 123 -17.83 -13.23 -1.01
N LYS A 124 -18.84 -12.77 -1.77
CA LYS A 124 -20.28 -12.86 -1.40
C LYS A 124 -20.57 -12.49 0.07
N ASN A 125 -20.07 -11.35 0.54
CA ASN A 125 -20.16 -10.92 1.95
C ASN A 125 -19.54 -11.92 2.96
N ASN A 126 -18.60 -12.75 2.53
CA ASN A 126 -17.87 -13.70 3.38
C ASN A 126 -16.43 -13.85 2.88
N VAL A 127 -15.51 -13.13 3.52
CA VAL A 127 -14.08 -13.18 3.20
C VAL A 127 -13.41 -14.52 3.52
N GLY A 128 -14.09 -15.42 4.25
CA GLY A 128 -13.67 -16.80 4.48
C GLY A 128 -13.95 -17.77 3.33
N THR A 129 -14.64 -17.33 2.26
CA THR A 129 -14.89 -18.15 1.07
C THR A 129 -13.57 -18.55 0.41
N ILE A 130 -13.45 -19.82 -0.02
CA ILE A 130 -12.25 -20.34 -0.69
C ILE A 130 -12.35 -20.11 -2.21
N VAL A 131 -11.30 -19.52 -2.77
CA VAL A 131 -11.15 -19.21 -4.20
C VAL A 131 -9.74 -19.60 -4.63
N GLY A 132 -9.62 -20.49 -5.61
CA GLY A 132 -8.30 -20.91 -6.10
C GLY A 132 -7.41 -21.58 -5.04
N GLY A 133 -8.02 -22.26 -4.06
CA GLY A 133 -7.29 -23.00 -3.01
C GLY A 133 -6.90 -22.19 -1.77
N ALA A 134 -7.21 -20.89 -1.72
CA ALA A 134 -7.04 -20.07 -0.52
C ALA A 134 -8.29 -19.23 -0.25
N THR A 135 -8.46 -18.78 0.99
CA THR A 135 -9.56 -17.90 1.38
C THR A 135 -9.42 -16.52 0.72
N VAL A 136 -10.53 -15.84 0.48
CA VAL A 136 -10.54 -14.48 -0.09
C VAL A 136 -9.63 -13.54 0.70
N TYR A 137 -9.69 -13.60 2.03
CA TYR A 137 -8.84 -12.75 2.88
C TYR A 137 -7.34 -13.00 2.75
N ALA A 138 -6.92 -14.16 2.23
CA ALA A 138 -5.52 -14.53 2.08
C ALA A 138 -4.94 -14.09 0.73
N HIS A 139 -5.77 -13.58 -0.19
CA HIS A 139 -5.34 -13.11 -1.50
C HIS A 139 -4.75 -11.71 -1.43
N PRO A 140 -3.48 -11.51 -1.82
CA PRO A 140 -2.89 -10.18 -1.88
C PRO A 140 -3.49 -9.37 -3.03
N VAL A 141 -3.86 -8.13 -2.76
CA VAL A 141 -4.34 -7.17 -3.77
C VAL A 141 -3.19 -6.23 -4.12
N PRO A 142 -2.64 -6.26 -5.35
CA PRO A 142 -1.45 -5.49 -5.71
C PRO A 142 -1.57 -3.98 -5.44
N THR A 143 -2.74 -3.40 -5.69
CA THR A 143 -3.02 -1.98 -5.43
C THR A 143 -2.96 -1.62 -3.94
N TYR A 144 -3.14 -2.59 -3.03
CA TYR A 144 -3.06 -2.34 -1.59
C TYR A 144 -1.66 -2.54 -1.02
N LEU A 145 -0.68 -2.96 -1.83
CA LEU A 145 0.68 -3.23 -1.37
C LEU A 145 1.61 -2.09 -1.78
N CYS A 146 2.41 -1.60 -0.84
CA CYS A 146 3.45 -0.62 -1.12
C CYS A 146 4.78 -1.36 -1.25
N PRO A 147 5.47 -1.34 -2.40
CA PRO A 147 6.75 -2.07 -2.55
C PRO A 147 7.89 -1.53 -1.68
N SER A 148 7.72 -0.38 -1.03
CA SER A 148 8.70 0.14 -0.06
C SER A 148 8.46 -0.35 1.37
N GLU A 149 7.32 -0.98 1.62
CA GLU A 149 6.94 -1.49 2.93
C GLU A 149 7.65 -2.82 3.23
N VAL A 150 8.07 -3.04 4.48
CA VAL A 150 8.97 -4.13 4.89
C VAL A 150 8.38 -5.07 5.95
N SER A 151 7.24 -4.73 6.54
CA SER A 151 6.59 -5.45 7.64
C SER A 151 5.58 -6.51 7.17
N SER A 152 5.59 -6.82 5.87
CA SER A 152 4.60 -7.69 5.21
C SER A 152 5.26 -8.85 4.47
N PRO A 153 5.94 -9.78 5.17
CA PRO A 153 6.59 -10.92 4.52
C PRO A 153 5.57 -11.73 3.71
N ASN A 154 5.88 -11.98 2.43
CA ASN A 154 4.99 -12.64 1.48
C ASN A 154 3.60 -11.99 1.35
N ASN A 155 3.51 -10.66 1.54
CA ASN A 155 2.27 -9.87 1.51
C ASN A 155 1.26 -10.26 2.61
N LYS A 156 1.73 -10.87 3.70
CA LYS A 156 0.92 -11.27 4.86
C LYS A 156 1.43 -10.64 6.15
N GLY A 157 0.64 -10.75 7.21
CA GLY A 157 1.07 -10.31 8.54
C GLY A 157 2.34 -11.05 8.98
N ALA A 158 3.29 -10.34 9.58
CA ALA A 158 4.56 -10.90 10.05
C ALA A 158 4.43 -11.66 11.38
N THR A 159 3.23 -11.69 11.97
CA THR A 159 2.95 -12.24 13.29
C THR A 159 1.92 -13.37 13.23
N THR A 160 2.08 -14.38 14.09
CA THR A 160 1.09 -15.45 14.26
C THR A 160 -0.04 -15.04 15.20
N ASN A 161 0.07 -13.90 15.89
CA ASN A 161 -0.98 -13.39 16.77
C ASN A 161 -2.27 -13.17 15.97
N GLY A 162 -3.39 -13.64 16.51
CA GLY A 162 -4.69 -13.58 15.83
C GLY A 162 -4.76 -14.33 14.49
N GLY A 163 -3.75 -15.14 14.14
CA GLY A 163 -3.64 -15.78 12.83
C GLY A 163 -3.30 -14.83 11.68
N ALA A 164 -2.75 -13.63 11.95
CA ALA A 164 -2.50 -12.59 10.95
C ALA A 164 -1.57 -13.03 9.81
N ASN A 165 -0.65 -13.97 10.06
CA ASN A 165 0.20 -14.60 9.04
C ASN A 165 -0.56 -15.44 8.00
N GLY A 166 -1.84 -15.75 8.24
CA GLY A 166 -2.74 -16.37 7.26
C GLY A 166 -3.37 -15.36 6.30
N TRP A 167 -3.42 -14.09 6.67
CA TRP A 167 -4.16 -13.02 6.00
C TRP A 167 -3.25 -12.14 5.17
N ALA A 168 -3.77 -11.66 4.04
CA ALA A 168 -3.09 -10.64 3.26
C ALA A 168 -3.22 -9.28 3.96
N VAL A 169 -2.15 -8.51 3.93
CA VAL A 169 -2.12 -7.14 4.46
C VAL A 169 -2.63 -6.13 3.43
N GLY A 170 -2.98 -4.94 3.90
CA GLY A 170 -2.89 -3.70 3.12
C GLY A 170 -1.75 -2.85 3.68
N ASN A 171 -1.16 -1.98 2.87
CA ASN A 171 -0.20 -0.97 3.30
C ASN A 171 -0.80 0.45 3.28
N TYR A 172 -2.13 0.52 3.28
CA TYR A 172 -2.91 1.74 3.36
C TYR A 172 -4.03 1.53 4.36
N ALA A 173 -4.48 2.61 4.98
CA ALA A 173 -5.54 2.61 5.97
C ALA A 173 -6.54 3.73 5.70
N ALA A 174 -7.79 3.51 6.10
CA ALA A 174 -8.87 4.48 5.99
C ALA A 174 -9.01 5.33 7.24
N ASN A 175 -9.39 6.59 7.05
CA ASN A 175 -9.66 7.52 8.13
C ASN A 175 -11.00 7.17 8.80
N TYR A 176 -10.98 6.80 10.07
CA TYR A 176 -12.21 6.57 10.85
C TYR A 176 -13.12 7.79 10.92
N ASN A 177 -12.57 8.99 11.11
CA ASN A 177 -13.36 10.21 11.26
C ASN A 177 -14.17 10.53 9.99
N PHE A 178 -13.74 10.02 8.84
CA PHE A 178 -14.48 10.14 7.58
C PHE A 178 -15.30 8.89 7.26
N PHE A 179 -14.73 7.70 7.24
CA PHE A 179 -15.48 6.49 6.82
C PHE A 179 -16.42 5.94 7.89
N GLY A 180 -16.18 6.28 9.16
CA GLY A 180 -17.04 5.94 10.28
C GLY A 180 -18.15 6.97 10.51
N ASN A 181 -18.87 6.81 11.61
CA ASN A 181 -19.86 7.78 12.08
C ASN A 181 -19.59 8.13 13.55
N PRO A 182 -18.65 9.05 13.83
CA PRO A 182 -18.25 9.39 15.19
C PRO A 182 -19.39 9.90 16.08
N THR A 183 -20.49 10.39 15.50
CA THR A 183 -21.63 10.96 16.23
C THR A 183 -22.56 9.91 16.85
N LYS A 184 -22.38 8.62 16.54
CA LYS A 184 -23.27 7.55 16.99
C LYS A 184 -22.90 6.96 18.35
N SER A 185 -23.91 6.44 19.04
CA SER A 185 -23.81 5.92 20.41
C SER A 185 -23.34 4.47 20.43
N THR A 186 -23.80 3.64 19.50
CA THR A 186 -23.40 2.23 19.42
C THR A 186 -22.15 2.05 18.57
N THR A 187 -21.32 1.07 18.93
CA THR A 187 -20.11 0.72 18.15
C THR A 187 -20.43 0.28 16.73
N ALA A 188 -21.52 -0.46 16.54
CA ALA A 188 -21.94 -0.93 15.22
C ALA A 188 -22.25 0.26 14.29
N GLU A 189 -23.09 1.20 14.73
CA GLU A 189 -23.41 2.39 13.94
C GLU A 189 -22.18 3.29 13.70
N ARG A 190 -21.23 3.35 14.66
CA ARG A 190 -19.97 4.08 14.47
C ARG A 190 -19.12 3.53 13.33
N LEU A 191 -19.23 2.23 13.00
CA LEU A 191 -18.47 1.58 11.94
C LEU A 191 -19.15 1.65 10.56
N GLU A 192 -20.49 1.74 10.52
CA GLU A 192 -21.27 1.75 9.26
C GLU A 192 -21.13 3.06 8.44
N GLY A 193 -20.67 4.15 9.05
CA GLY A 193 -20.40 5.40 8.31
C GLY A 193 -21.63 6.18 7.84
N ASN A 194 -21.49 7.50 7.66
CA ASN A 194 -22.53 8.33 7.04
C ASN A 194 -22.04 9.45 6.15
N SER A 195 -20.82 9.34 5.65
CA SER A 195 -20.22 10.44 4.91
C SER A 195 -20.79 10.58 3.50
N THR A 196 -20.93 11.83 3.09
CA THR A 196 -21.33 12.27 1.76
C THR A 196 -20.37 13.37 1.30
N MET A 197 -20.51 13.88 0.08
CA MET A 197 -19.68 15.00 -0.36
C MET A 197 -19.87 16.26 0.53
N ALA A 198 -21.04 16.41 1.15
CA ALA A 198 -21.31 17.49 2.10
C ALA A 198 -20.58 17.32 3.44
N THR A 199 -19.99 16.16 3.71
CA THR A 199 -19.21 15.93 4.92
C THR A 199 -17.90 16.71 4.93
N PHE A 200 -17.35 17.06 3.77
CA PHE A 200 -16.13 17.87 3.63
C PHE A 200 -16.42 19.37 3.87
N THR A 201 -16.71 19.74 5.11
CA THR A 201 -17.08 21.13 5.45
C THR A 201 -15.90 22.11 5.32
N ASP A 202 -14.68 21.62 5.49
CA ASP A 202 -13.39 22.30 5.34
C ASP A 202 -12.81 22.22 3.91
N GLY A 203 -13.49 21.49 3.02
CA GLY A 203 -13.10 21.24 1.63
C GLY A 203 -12.47 19.86 1.42
N SER A 204 -12.85 19.19 0.33
CA SER A 204 -12.37 17.83 0.03
C SER A 204 -10.85 17.75 -0.20
N SER A 205 -10.22 18.85 -0.58
CA SER A 205 -8.76 18.98 -0.69
C SER A 205 -8.03 19.17 0.64
N ASN A 206 -8.74 19.28 1.77
CA ASN A 206 -8.18 19.51 3.10
C ASN A 206 -8.41 18.33 4.06
N THR A 207 -9.22 17.35 3.68
CA THR A 207 -9.44 16.15 4.47
C THR A 207 -8.65 14.97 3.92
N VAL A 208 -7.82 14.33 4.75
CA VAL A 208 -7.18 13.04 4.51
C VAL A 208 -8.22 11.93 4.67
N VAL A 209 -8.41 11.13 3.61
CA VAL A 209 -9.31 9.96 3.62
C VAL A 209 -8.54 8.64 3.71
N PHE A 210 -7.37 8.55 3.09
CA PHE A 210 -6.49 7.38 3.18
C PHE A 210 -5.04 7.80 3.44
N SER A 211 -4.29 6.94 4.11
CA SER A 211 -2.85 7.15 4.34
C SER A 211 -2.10 5.83 4.31
N GLU A 212 -0.78 5.89 4.14
CA GLU A 212 0.11 4.74 4.28
C GLU A 212 0.06 4.17 5.71
N ARG A 213 0.16 2.85 5.82
CA ARG A 213 0.28 2.18 7.12
C ARG A 213 1.07 0.90 6.95
N TYR A 214 1.86 0.52 7.94
CA TYR A 214 2.60 -0.74 7.89
C TYR A 214 1.64 -1.93 7.97
N GLY A 215 1.99 -3.03 7.29
CA GLY A 215 1.20 -4.27 7.34
C GLY A 215 1.24 -4.94 8.71
N THR A 216 2.36 -4.83 9.41
CA THR A 216 2.56 -5.29 10.79
C THR A 216 3.33 -4.22 11.58
N CYS A 217 2.89 -3.97 12.81
CA CYS A 217 3.42 -2.89 13.63
C CYS A 217 3.49 -3.34 15.10
N GLY A 218 4.68 -3.29 15.69
CA GLY A 218 4.91 -3.64 17.08
C GLY A 218 5.86 -2.69 17.82
N THR A 219 5.75 -2.72 19.14
CA THR A 219 6.50 -1.84 20.05
C THR A 219 7.62 -2.53 20.84
N SER A 220 7.66 -3.86 20.85
CA SER A 220 8.48 -4.64 21.80
C SER A 220 9.70 -5.33 21.19
N GLY A 221 9.87 -5.29 19.87
CA GLY A 221 10.87 -6.07 19.14
C GLY A 221 10.51 -7.55 18.96
N ILE A 222 9.36 -8.00 19.47
CA ILE A 222 8.94 -9.40 19.46
C ILE A 222 7.75 -9.59 18.50
N PRO A 223 7.93 -10.28 17.35
CA PRO A 223 6.87 -10.48 16.35
C PRO A 223 5.55 -11.02 16.90
N ASN A 224 5.58 -11.98 17.83
CA ASN A 224 4.39 -12.63 18.37
C ASN A 224 3.94 -12.07 19.73
N SER A 225 4.30 -10.82 20.04
CA SER A 225 3.86 -10.15 21.26
C SER A 225 2.37 -9.77 21.20
N SER A 226 1.77 -9.60 22.38
CA SER A 226 0.43 -8.98 22.54
C SER A 226 0.42 -7.51 22.10
N SER A 227 1.59 -6.88 21.97
CA SER A 227 1.76 -5.50 21.51
C SER A 227 2.05 -5.39 20.01
N THR A 228 1.94 -6.48 19.26
CA THR A 228 2.11 -6.51 17.80
C THR A 228 0.74 -6.61 17.14
N TYR A 229 0.44 -5.63 16.32
CA TYR A 229 -0.80 -5.49 15.56
C TYR A 229 -0.48 -5.43 14.07
N GLY A 230 -1.51 -5.28 13.25
CA GLY A 230 -1.36 -5.23 11.81
C GLY A 230 -2.53 -4.55 11.13
N ASN A 231 -2.44 -4.56 9.81
CA ASN A 231 -3.27 -3.82 8.89
C ASN A 231 -3.76 -4.79 7.81
N LEU A 232 -4.66 -5.70 8.17
CA LEU A 232 -5.21 -6.72 7.28
C LEU A 232 -6.32 -6.10 6.45
N TRP A 233 -6.21 -6.16 5.12
CA TRP A 233 -7.08 -5.38 4.24
C TRP A 233 -8.57 -5.77 4.36
N SER A 234 -8.87 -7.01 4.74
CA SER A 234 -10.23 -7.56 4.79
C SER A 234 -10.71 -7.95 6.19
N ASP A 235 -9.92 -7.74 7.25
CA ASP A 235 -10.36 -8.08 8.60
C ASP A 235 -11.28 -6.99 9.15
N SER A 236 -12.58 -7.28 9.16
CA SER A 236 -13.63 -6.42 9.68
C SER A 236 -13.94 -6.65 11.16
N ASN A 237 -13.33 -7.65 11.81
CA ASN A 237 -13.88 -8.26 13.03
C ASN A 237 -12.93 -8.20 14.23
N SER A 238 -11.67 -7.83 14.03
CA SER A 238 -10.65 -7.88 15.07
C SER A 238 -9.80 -6.60 15.13
N VAL A 239 -8.78 -6.65 15.98
CA VAL A 239 -7.78 -5.60 16.22
C VAL A 239 -6.82 -5.40 15.05
N TRP A 240 -7.13 -5.90 13.85
CA TRP A 240 -6.26 -5.91 12.67
C TRP A 240 -6.82 -5.10 11.49
N ARG A 241 -7.88 -4.31 11.74
CA ARG A 241 -8.56 -3.52 10.71
C ARG A 241 -7.63 -2.53 10.01
N PRO A 242 -7.90 -2.19 8.74
CA PRO A 242 -7.06 -1.27 8.00
C PRO A 242 -7.49 0.20 8.21
N VAL A 243 -7.35 0.69 9.44
CA VAL A 243 -7.93 1.97 9.89
C VAL A 243 -6.95 2.80 10.70
N PHE A 244 -7.05 4.12 10.58
CA PHE A 244 -6.38 5.07 11.46
C PHE A 244 -7.38 6.10 12.01
N CYS A 245 -6.92 6.98 12.90
CA CYS A 245 -7.79 7.84 13.71
C CYS A 245 -8.69 7.05 14.67
N ILE A 246 -8.21 5.89 15.13
CA ILE A 246 -8.81 5.14 16.24
C ILE A 246 -7.72 5.00 17.29
N ASN A 247 -7.82 5.75 18.38
CA ASN A 247 -6.80 5.80 19.43
C ASN A 247 -6.88 4.62 20.41
N GLN A 248 -7.39 3.48 19.95
CA GLN A 248 -7.52 2.25 20.72
C GLN A 248 -6.79 1.11 20.03
N TYR A 249 -6.08 0.31 20.81
CA TYR A 249 -5.43 -0.91 20.32
C TYR A 249 -6.43 -1.95 19.80
N SER A 250 -7.68 -1.89 20.27
CA SER A 250 -8.77 -2.72 19.74
C SER A 250 -9.15 -2.38 18.29
N GLN A 251 -8.62 -1.28 17.74
CA GLN A 251 -8.98 -0.72 16.42
C GLN A 251 -10.50 -0.60 16.23
N THR A 252 -11.20 -0.33 17.34
CA THR A 252 -12.64 -0.18 17.40
C THR A 252 -12.96 1.16 18.07
N PRO A 253 -13.94 1.93 17.58
CA PRO A 253 -14.32 3.19 18.22
C PRO A 253 -14.99 2.93 19.58
N GLY A 254 -14.35 3.32 20.68
CA GLY A 254 -14.85 3.05 22.03
C GLY A 254 -15.79 4.10 22.62
N SER A 255 -15.88 5.28 22.02
CA SER A 255 -16.76 6.36 22.48
C SER A 255 -17.34 7.14 21.31
N THR A 256 -18.42 7.89 21.58
CA THR A 256 -18.95 8.91 20.67
C THR A 256 -17.98 10.10 20.63
N GLY A 257 -17.88 10.74 19.46
CA GLY A 257 -17.03 11.90 19.19
C GLY A 257 -15.91 11.61 18.19
N TYR A 258 -15.48 12.65 17.50
CA TYR A 258 -14.32 12.60 16.61
C TYR A 258 -13.05 12.31 17.40
N THR A 259 -12.22 11.43 16.88
CA THR A 259 -10.96 11.06 17.53
C THR A 259 -9.85 11.99 17.07
N THR A 260 -9.06 12.53 18.01
CA THR A 260 -7.83 13.27 17.68
C THR A 260 -6.81 12.32 17.08
N CYS A 261 -6.52 12.45 15.79
CA CYS A 261 -5.60 11.54 15.11
C CYS A 261 -4.16 11.79 15.57
N LEU A 262 -3.46 10.71 15.91
CA LEU A 262 -2.04 10.79 16.26
C LEU A 262 -1.20 11.03 15.01
N THR A 263 -0.17 11.88 15.12
CA THR A 263 0.70 12.25 13.99
C THR A 263 1.39 11.05 13.35
N PRO A 264 1.80 11.10 12.08
CA PRO A 264 2.48 10.00 11.41
C PRO A 264 3.82 9.61 12.07
N GLN A 265 4.24 8.35 11.90
CA GLN A 265 5.62 7.93 12.15
C GLN A 265 6.36 7.74 10.83
N ILE A 266 7.52 8.36 10.69
CA ILE A 266 8.35 8.23 9.49
C ILE A 266 9.45 7.23 9.74
N LEU A 267 9.52 6.20 8.90
CA LEU A 267 10.52 5.12 8.98
C LEU A 267 10.69 4.53 10.39
N PRO A 268 9.62 4.25 11.16
CA PRO A 268 9.80 3.52 12.41
C PRO A 268 10.34 2.12 12.11
N ASP A 269 11.10 1.55 13.05
CA ASP A 269 11.32 0.11 13.06
C ASP A 269 9.95 -0.55 13.25
N TRP A 270 9.58 -1.44 12.32
CA TRP A 270 8.24 -2.00 12.24
C TRP A 270 7.88 -2.89 13.45
N ILE A 271 8.87 -3.42 14.18
CA ILE A 271 8.63 -4.30 15.33
C ILE A 271 9.08 -3.72 16.66
N ASN A 272 9.97 -2.73 16.64
CA ASN A 272 10.53 -2.09 17.83
C ASN A 272 10.33 -0.56 17.80
N GLY A 273 9.12 -0.12 18.16
CA GLY A 273 8.77 1.31 18.24
C GLY A 273 7.75 1.76 17.21
N CYS A 274 7.14 0.83 16.48
CA CYS A 274 5.98 1.08 15.64
C CYS A 274 4.71 1.10 16.49
N GLU A 275 4.01 2.23 16.50
CA GLU A 275 2.76 2.41 17.24
C GLU A 275 1.56 2.22 16.31
N SER A 276 0.84 1.11 16.46
CA SER A 276 -0.22 0.70 15.53
C SER A 276 -1.38 1.67 15.43
N ARG A 277 -1.62 2.52 16.44
CA ARG A 277 -2.66 3.57 16.40
C ARG A 277 -2.31 4.74 15.48
N ARG A 278 -1.05 4.84 15.06
CA ARG A 278 -0.54 5.86 14.13
C ARG A 278 -0.54 5.31 12.71
N VAL A 279 -0.39 6.21 11.75
CA VAL A 279 -0.01 5.86 10.37
C VAL A 279 1.51 5.84 10.26
N GLN A 280 2.06 5.02 9.38
CA GLN A 280 3.51 4.85 9.20
C GLN A 280 3.89 4.99 7.74
N SER A 281 4.97 5.72 7.47
CA SER A 281 5.53 5.81 6.13
C SER A 281 6.84 5.04 6.00
N PRO A 282 7.01 4.23 4.94
CA PRO A 282 8.28 3.62 4.57
C PRO A 282 9.19 4.60 3.78
N HIS A 283 8.88 5.89 3.79
CA HIS A 283 9.53 6.89 2.97
C HIS A 283 10.26 7.94 3.79
N ALA A 284 11.50 8.25 3.42
CA ALA A 284 12.19 9.40 3.99
C ALA A 284 11.46 10.70 3.62
N GLY A 285 11.37 11.63 4.59
CA GLY A 285 10.86 12.99 4.41
C GLY A 285 9.39 13.20 4.82
N GLY A 286 8.55 12.16 4.77
CA GLY A 286 7.13 12.33 5.02
C GLY A 286 6.30 11.09 4.72
N ILE A 287 4.99 11.26 4.72
CA ILE A 287 4.00 10.22 4.45
C ILE A 287 3.11 10.60 3.27
N HIS A 288 2.77 9.64 2.41
CA HIS A 288 1.73 9.89 1.42
C HIS A 288 0.34 9.81 2.04
N VAL A 289 -0.50 10.76 1.63
CA VAL A 289 -1.92 10.80 1.97
C VAL A 289 -2.76 10.98 0.72
N CYS A 290 -3.93 10.35 0.69
CA CYS A 290 -4.99 10.64 -0.26
C CYS A 290 -5.96 11.59 0.42
N LEU A 291 -6.24 12.71 -0.24
CA LEU A 291 -7.23 13.68 0.19
C LEU A 291 -8.61 13.32 -0.37
N GLY A 292 -9.66 13.92 0.18
CA GLY A 292 -11.05 13.71 -0.22
C GLY A 292 -11.34 14.03 -1.69
N ASP A 293 -10.58 14.95 -2.30
CA ASP A 293 -10.61 15.26 -3.73
C ASP A 293 -9.90 14.21 -4.61
N GLY A 294 -9.35 13.15 -3.99
CA GLY A 294 -8.60 12.10 -4.66
C GLY A 294 -7.18 12.48 -5.05
N SER A 295 -6.70 13.68 -4.70
CA SER A 295 -5.29 14.07 -4.88
C SER A 295 -4.41 13.35 -3.85
N VAL A 296 -3.17 13.04 -4.25
CA VAL A 296 -2.18 12.38 -3.37
C VAL A 296 -1.00 13.30 -3.16
N ARG A 297 -0.73 13.62 -1.89
CA ARG A 297 0.32 14.55 -1.47
C ARG A 297 1.22 13.89 -0.43
N MET A 298 2.42 14.43 -0.29
CA MET A 298 3.36 14.04 0.75
C MET A 298 3.24 15.06 1.89
N ILE A 299 2.92 14.61 3.09
CA ILE A 299 2.94 15.44 4.29
C ILE A 299 4.26 15.21 5.01
N GLY A 300 4.93 16.30 5.41
CA GLY A 300 6.21 16.25 6.11
C GLY A 300 6.14 15.45 7.43
N GLY A 301 7.22 14.74 7.76
CA GLY A 301 7.29 13.92 8.97
C GLY A 301 7.15 14.66 10.29
N SER A 302 7.42 15.96 10.29
CA SER A 302 7.33 16.85 11.45
C SER A 302 6.05 17.70 11.42
N VAL A 303 4.96 17.20 10.83
CA VAL A 303 3.67 17.88 10.82
C VAL A 303 3.19 18.17 12.24
N ASP A 304 2.67 19.38 12.45
CA ASP A 304 2.08 19.78 13.73
C ASP A 304 0.90 18.87 14.09
N ALA A 305 0.74 18.58 15.39
CA ALA A 305 -0.32 17.69 15.86
C ALA A 305 -1.72 18.28 15.67
N GLY A 306 -1.88 19.61 15.82
CA GLY A 306 -3.13 20.29 15.56
C GLY A 306 -3.47 20.28 14.07
N LEU A 307 -2.50 20.60 13.21
CA LEU A 307 -2.68 20.53 11.76
C LEU A 307 -3.06 19.12 11.30
N TRP A 308 -2.36 18.09 11.76
CA TRP A 308 -2.69 16.70 11.40
C TRP A 308 -4.08 16.28 11.90
N ALA A 309 -4.47 16.70 13.10
CA ALA A 309 -5.80 16.41 13.63
C ALA A 309 -6.91 17.07 12.79
N ASN A 310 -6.71 18.32 12.38
CA ASN A 310 -7.62 19.04 11.48
C ASN A 310 -7.70 18.37 10.12
N LEU A 311 -6.56 18.03 9.50
CA LEU A 311 -6.50 17.30 8.24
C LEU A 311 -7.28 15.98 8.26
N CYS A 312 -7.41 15.35 9.42
CA CYS A 312 -8.14 14.11 9.55
C CYS A 312 -9.60 14.28 10.01
N ASN A 313 -10.06 15.50 10.29
CA ASN A 313 -11.44 15.75 10.71
C ASN A 313 -12.21 16.48 9.60
N PRO A 314 -13.11 15.79 8.87
CA PRO A 314 -13.83 16.42 7.75
C PRO A 314 -14.83 17.52 8.18
N THR A 315 -15.16 17.59 9.48
CA THR A 315 -16.25 18.43 10.00
C THR A 315 -15.80 19.60 10.86
N ASP A 316 -14.49 19.86 10.94
CA ASP A 316 -13.97 20.92 11.79
C ASP A 316 -14.21 22.34 11.24
N GLY A 317 -14.54 22.45 9.94
CA GLY A 317 -14.76 23.70 9.23
C GLY A 317 -13.52 24.59 9.10
N GLN A 318 -12.32 24.07 9.40
CA GLN A 318 -11.08 24.84 9.36
C GLN A 318 -10.43 24.71 7.98
N THR A 319 -10.47 25.77 7.18
CA THR A 319 -9.73 25.80 5.92
C THR A 319 -8.23 25.86 6.20
N LEU A 320 -7.50 24.83 5.77
CA LEU A 320 -6.06 24.73 5.97
C LEU A 320 -5.31 25.39 4.79
N GLY A 321 -4.14 25.98 5.08
CA GLY A 321 -3.23 26.57 4.08
C GLY A 321 -2.49 25.50 3.25
N GLU A 322 -1.42 25.87 2.54
CA GLU A 322 -0.56 24.88 1.88
C GLU A 322 0.27 24.10 2.93
N PHE A 323 0.27 22.76 2.85
CA PHE A 323 0.94 21.83 3.75
C PHE A 323 1.55 20.64 3.00
#